data_AF-A0A1S2KIV6-F1
#
_entry.id   AF-A0A1S2KIV6-F1
#
_cell.length_a   1.000
_cell.length_b   1.000
_cell.length_c   1.000
_cell.angle_alpha   90.00
_cell.angle_beta   90.00
_cell.angle_gamma   90.00
#
_symmetry.space_group_name_H-M   'P 1'
#
loop_
_entity.id
_entity.type
_entity.pdbx_description
1 polymer ?
#
loop_
_entity_poly.entity_id
_entity_poly.type
_entity_poly.pdbx_seq_one_letter_code
_entity_poly.pdbx_strand_id
1 'polypeptide(L)'
;MATLGAMLLSRDAIEAAHRIVTPQDYYRPAHATIHTAVLAMFDAGLPVDPITVGARLRDEGGLQRVGGAAYLHSLVQATPTAANCTYYAEIVVALAEKRRLIETGTRLISQSRQGLSGNDEIAARATADLAVIGTADRWPEPVPLGSHAALPPFPVAAFTPWVAEQVAAVAEFTQTPPDLAATMALAALSTAAGGRVHVEVRPGWREQSNLYLVCAMPPASRKSDVFAAMTEPIYEVERLLQEEARPRIIEAETAKDAALAEAEGLMAKARKPGDGVDRAALVAEASAARLLAEEIDVPARPRLTVSGDITPEPLTHQLAIHRCLAALSPEGDLFDIIAGRYSAKPNLGVFLQAHKGERLQTDRITREQPSVDKPALTIGVTPQPTVLQDLAGAHGARDRGLLARFLYALPASNLGYRRTRTAPVPEPVARRYQATLTRLVRTLYALPEPVTVPLTPQADRAVEALQDDLEVSLRPEQPLSHLLDWAGKLVGHTARVALLLHLADRVGSDEWGRPVEQEAVDRAAEITAYYTQHALAVFDLIGSDPATEAAQTILEWLRRPKTDGTWRTAIKRRDAVAASRRFRTVAQVEPALALLESHGYLRAETPPRTGRAGHPATTTYRVHPSLREGSTHAR
;
A
#
# COMPACT_ATOMS: atom_id res chain seq x y z
N MET A 1 -5.78 -35.37 -3.80
CA MET A 1 -4.53 -35.16 -3.02
C MET A 1 -4.59 -33.83 -2.30
N ALA A 2 -4.74 -32.71 -3.02
CA ALA A 2 -4.84 -31.38 -2.44
C ALA A 2 -5.93 -31.22 -1.35
N THR A 3 -7.10 -31.85 -1.52
CA THR A 3 -8.15 -31.84 -0.47
C THR A 3 -7.67 -32.44 0.85
N LEU A 4 -7.03 -33.61 0.81
CA LEU A 4 -6.52 -34.29 2.01
C LEU A 4 -5.34 -33.54 2.62
N GLY A 5 -4.45 -32.97 1.81
CA GLY A 5 -3.36 -32.17 2.33
C GLY A 5 -3.85 -30.89 3.01
N ALA A 6 -4.88 -30.24 2.47
CA ALA A 6 -5.53 -29.10 3.12
C ALA A 6 -6.16 -29.48 4.47
N MET A 7 -6.82 -30.63 4.55
CA MET A 7 -7.38 -31.17 5.79
C MET A 7 -6.31 -31.52 6.84
N LEU A 8 -5.11 -31.92 6.41
CA LEU A 8 -3.97 -32.18 7.32
C LEU A 8 -3.23 -30.89 7.75
N LEU A 9 -3.55 -29.75 7.14
CA LEU A 9 -2.92 -28.45 7.40
C LEU A 9 -3.77 -27.54 8.28
N SER A 10 -5.10 -27.63 8.19
CA SER A 10 -6.02 -26.72 8.89
C SER A 10 -7.29 -27.42 9.36
N ARG A 11 -7.68 -27.09 10.59
CA ARG A 11 -8.93 -27.55 11.19
C ARG A 11 -10.15 -27.02 10.43
N ASP A 12 -10.13 -25.77 10.00
CA ASP A 12 -11.24 -25.15 9.25
C ASP A 12 -11.42 -25.81 7.88
N ALA A 13 -10.32 -26.27 7.28
CA ALA A 13 -10.35 -27.03 6.04
C ALA A 13 -11.03 -28.39 6.21
N ILE A 14 -10.88 -29.05 7.36
CA ILE A 14 -11.62 -30.29 7.68
C ILE A 14 -13.12 -30.02 7.75
N GLU A 15 -13.54 -28.98 8.46
CA GLU A 15 -14.95 -28.62 8.59
C GLU A 15 -15.58 -28.25 7.23
N ALA A 16 -14.84 -27.49 6.41
CA ALA A 16 -15.27 -27.14 5.06
C ALA A 16 -15.38 -28.37 4.14
N ALA A 17 -14.36 -29.25 4.13
CA ALA A 17 -14.36 -30.45 3.30
C ALA A 17 -15.45 -31.44 3.71
N HIS A 18 -15.66 -31.64 5.02
CA HIS A 18 -16.63 -32.60 5.54
C HIS A 18 -18.07 -32.32 5.08
N ARG A 19 -18.42 -31.05 4.88
CA ARG A 19 -19.73 -30.64 4.35
C ARG A 19 -19.94 -30.94 2.87
N ILE A 20 -18.87 -31.24 2.13
CA ILE A 20 -18.88 -31.27 0.66
C ILE A 20 -18.54 -32.65 0.12
N VAL A 21 -17.45 -33.26 0.61
CA VAL A 21 -16.91 -34.50 0.07
C VAL A 21 -16.98 -35.61 1.12
N THR A 22 -17.34 -36.81 0.70
CA THR A 22 -17.34 -38.01 1.55
C THR A 22 -16.15 -38.92 1.22
N PRO A 23 -15.73 -39.83 2.12
CA PRO A 23 -14.66 -40.80 1.81
C PRO A 23 -14.91 -41.60 0.53
N GLN A 24 -16.17 -41.92 0.21
CA GLN A 24 -16.57 -42.68 -0.97
C GLN A 24 -16.39 -41.91 -2.29
N ASP A 25 -16.28 -40.57 -2.23
CA ASP A 25 -16.07 -39.74 -3.42
C ASP A 25 -14.61 -39.77 -3.91
N TYR A 26 -13.69 -40.34 -3.15
CA TYR A 26 -12.31 -40.50 -3.59
C TYR A 26 -12.14 -41.73 -4.50
N TYR A 27 -11.49 -41.52 -5.65
CA TYR A 27 -11.21 -42.62 -6.57
C TYR A 27 -10.20 -43.64 -6.01
N ARG A 28 -9.20 -43.18 -5.24
CA ARG A 28 -8.18 -44.05 -4.66
C ARG A 28 -8.60 -44.52 -3.27
N PRO A 29 -8.64 -45.83 -2.98
CA PRO A 29 -8.98 -46.35 -1.64
C PRO A 29 -8.08 -45.82 -0.52
N ALA A 30 -6.80 -45.58 -0.81
CA ALA A 30 -5.87 -44.96 0.13
C ALA A 30 -6.34 -43.57 0.59
N HIS A 31 -6.89 -42.76 -0.33
CA HIS A 31 -7.41 -41.42 -0.01
C HIS A 31 -8.69 -41.48 0.82
N ALA A 32 -9.59 -42.42 0.51
CA ALA A 32 -10.78 -42.67 1.32
C ALA A 32 -10.42 -43.10 2.76
N THR A 33 -9.41 -43.96 2.90
CA THR A 33 -8.91 -44.44 4.20
C THR A 33 -8.32 -43.30 5.02
N ILE A 34 -7.49 -42.45 4.42
CA ILE A 34 -6.91 -41.27 5.08
C ILE A 34 -8.02 -40.30 5.50
N HIS A 35 -8.98 -40.00 4.61
CA HIS A 35 -10.10 -39.12 4.92
C HIS A 35 -10.91 -39.63 6.13
N THR A 36 -11.19 -40.93 6.16
CA THR A 36 -11.92 -41.56 7.25
C THR A 36 -11.18 -41.41 8.59
N ALA A 37 -9.87 -41.62 8.61
CA ALA A 37 -9.05 -41.45 9.81
C ALA A 37 -9.02 -39.98 10.28
N VAL A 38 -8.91 -39.03 9.34
CA VAL A 38 -8.97 -37.59 9.62
C VAL A 38 -10.29 -37.20 10.27
N LEU A 39 -11.43 -37.64 9.73
CA LEU A 39 -12.74 -37.32 10.31
C LEU A 39 -12.92 -37.95 11.69
N ALA A 40 -12.54 -39.22 11.87
CA ALA A 40 -12.64 -39.89 13.16
C ALA A 40 -11.81 -39.20 14.26
N MET A 41 -10.63 -38.69 13.90
CA MET A 41 -9.79 -37.92 14.83
C MET A 41 -10.36 -36.53 15.11
N PHE A 42 -10.87 -35.85 14.08
CA PHE A 42 -11.51 -34.54 14.21
C PHE A 42 -12.75 -34.59 15.11
N ASP A 43 -13.62 -35.59 14.91
CA ASP A 43 -14.82 -35.82 15.72
C ASP A 43 -14.48 -36.15 17.19
N ALA A 44 -13.34 -36.80 17.42
CA ALA A 44 -12.80 -37.06 18.76
C ALA A 44 -12.07 -35.84 19.38
N GLY A 45 -12.02 -34.70 18.70
CA GLY A 45 -11.33 -33.49 19.16
C GLY A 45 -9.80 -33.63 19.21
N LEU A 46 -9.22 -34.61 18.51
CA LEU A 46 -7.79 -34.85 18.46
C LEU A 46 -7.12 -33.96 17.40
N PRO A 47 -5.84 -33.56 17.59
CA PRO A 47 -5.08 -32.88 16.56
C PRO A 47 -4.97 -33.73 15.29
N VAL A 48 -5.16 -33.09 14.14
CA VAL A 48 -5.09 -33.72 12.82
C VAL A 48 -3.96 -33.08 12.03
N ASP A 49 -2.86 -33.81 11.89
CA ASP A 49 -1.69 -33.45 11.11
C ASP A 49 -1.03 -34.73 10.54
N PRO A 50 -0.04 -34.63 9.62
CA PRO A 50 0.56 -35.82 9.00
C PRO A 50 1.20 -36.80 9.98
N ILE A 51 1.71 -36.32 11.13
CA ILE A 51 2.37 -37.16 12.14
C ILE A 51 1.30 -37.89 12.96
N THR A 52 0.31 -37.17 13.47
CA THR A 52 -0.76 -37.74 14.30
C THR A 52 -1.66 -38.70 13.53
N VAL A 53 -2.04 -38.35 12.29
CA VAL A 53 -2.77 -39.25 11.39
C VAL A 53 -1.91 -40.45 11.00
N GLY A 54 -0.60 -40.25 10.80
CA GLY A 54 0.35 -41.32 10.52
C GLY A 54 0.47 -42.32 11.68
N ALA A 55 0.46 -41.84 12.93
CA ALA A 55 0.46 -42.68 14.13
C ALA A 55 -0.86 -43.46 14.24
N ARG A 56 -2.01 -42.79 14.08
CA ARG A 56 -3.33 -43.42 14.13
C ARG A 56 -3.47 -44.55 13.11
N LEU A 57 -3.09 -44.29 11.86
CA LEU A 57 -3.13 -45.29 10.79
C LEU A 57 -2.15 -46.45 11.04
N ARG A 58 -1.06 -46.23 11.80
CA ARG A 58 -0.12 -47.29 12.15
C ARG A 58 -0.73 -48.24 13.18
N ASP A 59 -1.38 -47.69 14.19
CA ASP A 59 -2.03 -48.45 15.27
C ASP A 59 -3.19 -49.29 14.74
N GLU A 60 -3.88 -48.80 13.70
CA GLU A 60 -4.95 -49.54 12.99
C GLU A 60 -4.43 -50.52 11.93
N GLY A 61 -3.10 -50.63 11.73
CA GLY A 61 -2.49 -51.47 10.71
C GLY A 61 -2.70 -51.00 9.26
N GLY A 62 -3.21 -49.78 9.06
CA GLY A 62 -3.54 -49.19 7.76
C GLY A 62 -2.42 -48.38 7.09
N LEU A 63 -1.38 -47.96 7.84
CA LEU A 63 -0.38 -46.99 7.37
C LEU A 63 0.35 -47.41 6.09
N GLN A 64 0.73 -48.69 5.98
CA GLN A 64 1.41 -49.18 4.77
C GLN A 64 0.47 -49.25 3.56
N ARG A 65 -0.82 -49.51 3.77
CA ARG A 65 -1.84 -49.59 2.71
C ARG A 65 -2.12 -48.23 2.06
N VAL A 66 -1.84 -47.14 2.77
CA VAL A 66 -2.01 -45.78 2.25
C VAL A 66 -0.74 -45.18 1.65
N GLY A 67 0.40 -45.89 1.67
CA GLY A 67 1.68 -45.43 1.12
C GLY A 67 2.70 -44.95 2.18
N GLY A 68 2.45 -45.17 3.46
CA GLY A 68 3.38 -44.84 4.55
C GLY A 68 3.34 -43.36 4.97
N ALA A 69 4.12 -43.03 6.00
CA ALA A 69 4.16 -41.68 6.57
C ALA A 69 4.63 -40.62 5.55
N ALA A 70 5.59 -40.97 4.68
CA ALA A 70 6.07 -40.08 3.62
C ALA A 70 4.95 -39.66 2.65
N TYR A 71 3.96 -40.52 2.42
CA TYR A 71 2.84 -40.19 1.54
C TYR A 71 1.95 -39.10 2.14
N LEU A 72 1.71 -39.10 3.46
CA LEU A 72 0.93 -38.06 4.14
C LEU A 72 1.59 -36.69 3.99
N HIS A 73 2.92 -36.62 4.14
CA HIS A 73 3.66 -35.37 3.88
C HIS A 73 3.59 -34.96 2.41
N SER A 74 3.59 -35.90 1.46
CA SER A 74 3.42 -35.57 0.04
C SER A 74 2.03 -34.99 -0.27
N LEU A 75 0.98 -35.38 0.47
CA LEU A 75 -0.36 -34.79 0.32
C LEU A 75 -0.36 -33.32 0.75
N VAL A 76 0.31 -33.01 1.86
CA VAL A 76 0.51 -31.63 2.32
C VAL A 76 1.27 -30.81 1.29
N GLN A 77 2.40 -31.32 0.79
CA GLN A 77 3.21 -30.64 -0.22
C GLN A 77 2.48 -30.41 -1.56
N ALA A 78 1.55 -31.31 -1.91
CA ALA A 78 0.72 -31.18 -3.10
C ALA A 78 -0.45 -30.17 -2.95
N THR A 79 -0.55 -29.48 -1.81
CA THR A 79 -1.62 -28.52 -1.50
C THR A 79 -1.07 -27.09 -1.50
N PRO A 80 -1.40 -26.28 -2.52
CA PRO A 80 -0.93 -24.89 -2.60
C PRO A 80 -1.38 -24.02 -1.42
N THR A 81 -2.63 -24.18 -0.96
CA THR A 81 -3.15 -23.50 0.23
C THR A 81 -4.32 -24.29 0.83
N ALA A 82 -4.37 -24.35 2.16
CA ALA A 82 -5.49 -24.98 2.88
C ALA A 82 -6.79 -24.17 2.77
N ALA A 83 -6.70 -22.85 2.53
CA ALA A 83 -7.87 -21.99 2.35
C ALA A 83 -8.76 -22.41 1.16
N ASN A 84 -8.18 -23.08 0.16
CA ASN A 84 -8.89 -23.55 -1.03
C ASN A 84 -9.48 -24.98 -0.87
N CYS A 85 -9.58 -25.50 0.36
CA CYS A 85 -10.03 -26.87 0.60
C CYS A 85 -11.41 -27.17 -0.01
N THR A 86 -12.36 -26.25 0.16
CA THR A 86 -13.71 -26.30 -0.44
C THR A 86 -13.65 -26.56 -1.95
N TYR A 87 -12.83 -25.78 -2.66
CA TYR A 87 -12.67 -25.91 -4.11
C TYR A 87 -12.09 -27.27 -4.51
N TYR A 88 -11.07 -27.76 -3.79
CA TYR A 88 -10.52 -29.09 -4.06
C TYR A 88 -11.53 -30.21 -3.78
N ALA A 89 -12.35 -30.08 -2.74
CA ALA A 89 -13.40 -31.02 -2.39
C ALA A 89 -14.48 -31.10 -3.48
N GLU A 90 -14.91 -29.97 -4.02
CA GLU A 90 -15.90 -29.91 -5.10
C GLU A 90 -15.42 -30.59 -6.39
N ILE A 91 -14.13 -30.47 -6.73
CA ILE A 91 -13.53 -31.19 -7.87
C ILE A 91 -13.64 -32.71 -7.66
N VAL A 92 -13.36 -33.20 -6.44
CA VAL A 92 -13.44 -34.63 -6.12
C VAL A 92 -14.88 -35.13 -6.28
N VAL A 93 -15.86 -34.37 -5.78
CA VAL A 93 -17.30 -34.69 -5.91
C VAL A 93 -17.74 -34.72 -7.37
N ALA A 94 -17.39 -33.70 -8.17
CA ALA A 94 -17.75 -33.67 -9.59
C ALA A 94 -17.17 -34.85 -10.37
N LEU A 95 -15.95 -35.28 -10.03
CA LEU A 95 -15.35 -36.49 -10.60
C LEU A 95 -16.01 -37.76 -10.08
N ALA A 96 -16.48 -37.79 -8.83
CA ALA A 96 -17.22 -38.92 -8.26
C ALA A 96 -18.59 -39.11 -8.92
N GLU A 97 -19.31 -38.03 -9.18
CA GLU A 97 -20.57 -38.04 -9.92
C GLU A 97 -20.40 -38.59 -11.33
N LYS A 98 -19.36 -38.17 -12.06
CA LYS A 98 -19.03 -38.75 -13.37
C LYS A 98 -18.77 -40.25 -13.30
N ARG A 99 -18.09 -40.73 -12.26
CA ARG A 99 -17.88 -42.17 -12.06
C ARG A 99 -19.18 -42.90 -11.75
N ARG A 100 -20.01 -42.35 -10.87
CA ARG A 100 -21.35 -42.88 -10.56
C ARG A 100 -22.22 -42.97 -11.82
N LEU A 101 -22.16 -41.99 -12.73
CA LEU A 101 -22.85 -42.04 -14.03
C LEU A 101 -22.35 -43.20 -14.89
N ILE A 102 -21.03 -43.39 -14.98
CA ILE A 102 -20.41 -44.48 -15.76
C ILE A 102 -20.81 -45.84 -15.16
N GLU A 103 -20.76 -45.98 -13.84
CA GLU A 103 -21.15 -47.19 -13.12
C GLU A 103 -22.63 -47.52 -13.33
N THR A 104 -23.52 -46.53 -13.18
CA THR A 104 -24.95 -46.66 -13.46
C THR A 104 -25.18 -47.08 -14.91
N GLY A 105 -24.55 -46.42 -15.88
CA GLY A 105 -24.66 -46.79 -17.29
C GLY A 105 -24.18 -48.23 -17.58
N THR A 106 -23.05 -48.62 -16.99
CA THR A 106 -22.48 -49.97 -17.15
C THR A 106 -23.39 -51.04 -16.53
N ARG A 107 -23.96 -50.76 -15.35
CA ARG A 107 -24.91 -51.63 -14.67
C ARG A 107 -26.18 -51.82 -15.51
N LEU A 108 -26.74 -50.75 -16.06
CA LEU A 108 -27.93 -50.81 -16.93
C LEU A 108 -27.67 -51.64 -18.20
N ILE A 109 -26.50 -51.47 -18.84
CA ILE A 109 -26.10 -52.28 -20.00
C ILE A 109 -25.99 -53.76 -19.62
N SER A 110 -25.40 -54.07 -18.46
CA SER A 110 -25.26 -55.45 -17.98
C SER A 110 -26.61 -56.10 -17.69
N GLN A 111 -27.51 -55.40 -16.99
CA GLN A 111 -28.85 -55.89 -16.64
C GLN A 111 -29.71 -56.13 -17.89
N SER A 112 -29.66 -55.21 -18.86
CA SER A 112 -30.36 -55.35 -20.14
C SER A 112 -29.89 -56.58 -20.92
N ARG A 113 -28.59 -56.89 -20.91
CA ARG A 113 -28.03 -58.06 -21.60
C ARG A 113 -28.36 -59.39 -20.94
N GLN A 114 -28.52 -59.41 -19.61
CA GLN A 114 -28.73 -60.65 -18.84
C GLN A 114 -30.21 -61.03 -18.70
N GLY A 115 -31.15 -60.13 -19.02
CA GLY A 115 -32.60 -60.42 -19.00
C GLY A 115 -33.17 -60.70 -17.59
N LEU A 116 -32.46 -60.27 -16.54
CA LEU A 116 -32.75 -60.63 -15.15
C LEU A 116 -33.88 -59.80 -14.50
N SER A 117 -34.36 -58.73 -15.16
CA SER A 117 -35.37 -57.81 -14.64
C SER A 117 -36.29 -57.33 -15.77
N GLY A 118 -37.54 -56.98 -15.44
CA GLY A 118 -38.50 -56.43 -16.42
C GLY A 118 -38.08 -55.04 -16.94
N ASN A 119 -38.37 -54.74 -18.20
CA ASN A 119 -37.96 -53.47 -18.84
C ASN A 119 -38.41 -52.22 -18.06
N ASP A 120 -39.62 -52.25 -17.48
CA ASP A 120 -40.16 -51.14 -16.69
C ASP A 120 -39.40 -50.92 -15.37
N GLU A 121 -38.88 -52.00 -14.77
CA GLU A 121 -38.08 -51.95 -13.55
C GLU A 121 -36.69 -51.35 -13.82
N ILE A 122 -36.08 -51.72 -14.95
CA ILE A 122 -34.81 -51.14 -15.42
C ILE A 122 -34.98 -49.63 -15.70
N ALA A 123 -36.07 -49.24 -16.36
CA ALA A 123 -36.36 -47.83 -16.67
C ALA A 123 -36.65 -46.99 -15.41
N ALA A 124 -37.44 -47.51 -14.47
CA ALA A 124 -37.73 -46.83 -13.21
C ALA A 124 -36.46 -46.64 -12.37
N ARG A 125 -35.60 -47.67 -12.30
CA ARG A 125 -34.32 -47.59 -11.58
C ARG A 125 -33.33 -46.64 -12.24
N ALA A 126 -33.21 -46.66 -13.57
CA ALA A 126 -32.38 -45.70 -14.30
C ALA A 126 -32.81 -44.26 -14.03
N THR A 127 -34.12 -44.00 -14.02
CA THR A 127 -34.68 -42.68 -13.74
C THR A 127 -34.37 -42.22 -12.32
N ALA A 128 -34.51 -43.10 -11.32
CA ALA A 128 -34.17 -42.80 -9.94
C ALA A 128 -32.66 -42.53 -9.75
N ASP A 129 -31.80 -43.38 -10.33
CA ASP A 129 -30.34 -43.23 -10.23
C ASP A 129 -29.85 -41.94 -10.91
N LEU A 130 -30.43 -41.56 -12.05
CA LEU A 130 -30.10 -40.33 -12.77
C LEU A 130 -30.67 -39.08 -12.09
N ALA A 131 -31.83 -39.17 -11.42
CA ALA A 131 -32.39 -38.05 -10.67
C ALA A 131 -31.51 -37.63 -9.48
N VAL A 132 -30.83 -38.59 -8.83
CA VAL A 132 -29.88 -38.33 -7.73
C VAL A 132 -28.59 -37.68 -8.24
N ILE A 133 -28.19 -37.92 -9.49
CA ILE A 133 -26.95 -37.37 -10.07
C ILE A 133 -27.21 -36.03 -10.81
N GLY A 134 -28.47 -35.68 -11.05
CA GLY A 134 -28.89 -34.66 -12.02
C GLY A 134 -29.11 -33.23 -11.50
N THR A 135 -28.80 -32.89 -10.26
CA THR A 135 -29.07 -31.54 -9.71
C THR A 135 -27.81 -30.74 -9.45
N ALA A 136 -27.18 -30.25 -10.53
CA ALA A 136 -26.76 -28.85 -10.71
C ALA A 136 -25.59 -28.74 -11.70
N ASP A 137 -25.74 -27.88 -12.71
CA ASP A 137 -24.60 -27.22 -13.36
C ASP A 137 -24.00 -26.25 -12.33
N ARG A 138 -23.35 -26.78 -11.28
CA ARG A 138 -22.63 -25.99 -10.27
C ARG A 138 -21.42 -25.41 -10.98
N TRP A 139 -21.53 -24.17 -11.41
CA TRP A 139 -20.36 -23.33 -11.64
C TRP A 139 -19.89 -22.85 -10.27
N PRO A 140 -18.75 -23.36 -9.74
CA PRO A 140 -18.27 -22.96 -8.43
C PRO A 140 -17.98 -21.46 -8.40
N GLU A 141 -18.15 -20.82 -7.24
CA GLU A 141 -17.85 -19.40 -7.12
C GLU A 141 -16.40 -19.11 -7.51
N PRO A 142 -16.15 -18.06 -8.33
CA PRO A 142 -14.81 -17.79 -8.82
C PRO A 142 -13.85 -17.40 -7.70
N VAL A 143 -12.58 -17.80 -7.85
CA VAL A 143 -11.50 -17.43 -6.93
C VAL A 143 -11.00 -16.03 -7.27
N PRO A 144 -10.97 -15.08 -6.33
CA PRO A 144 -10.49 -13.71 -6.57
C PRO A 144 -9.15 -13.62 -7.33
N LEU A 145 -9.07 -12.69 -8.29
CA LEU A 145 -7.82 -12.35 -8.99
C LEU A 145 -6.95 -11.45 -8.11
N GLY A 146 -5.93 -12.04 -7.50
CA GLY A 146 -5.04 -11.35 -6.57
C GLY A 146 -5.69 -11.05 -5.22
N SER A 147 -4.85 -10.72 -4.25
CA SER A 147 -5.14 -10.35 -2.86
C SER A 147 -5.77 -8.96 -2.72
N HIS A 148 -6.77 -8.59 -3.53
CA HIS A 148 -7.56 -7.40 -3.23
C HIS A 148 -8.68 -7.77 -2.25
N ALA A 149 -8.28 -8.13 -1.02
CA ALA A 149 -9.17 -7.98 0.11
C ALA A 149 -9.63 -6.51 0.16
N ALA A 150 -10.87 -6.26 0.61
CA ALA A 150 -11.29 -4.90 0.89
C ALA A 150 -10.30 -4.29 1.90
N LEU A 151 -9.50 -3.32 1.44
CA LEU A 151 -8.50 -2.68 2.29
C LEU A 151 -9.20 -1.96 3.45
N PRO A 152 -8.62 -1.98 4.66
CA PRO A 152 -9.23 -1.33 5.81
C PRO A 152 -9.35 0.18 5.56
N PRO A 153 -10.41 0.85 6.03
CA PRO A 153 -10.47 2.31 5.99
C PRO A 153 -9.49 2.93 6.99
N PHE A 154 -9.05 4.15 6.72
CA PHE A 154 -8.19 4.89 7.65
C PHE A 154 -8.83 5.05 9.05
N PRO A 155 -8.11 4.77 10.15
CA PRO A 155 -8.62 4.90 11.52
C PRO A 155 -8.66 6.38 11.96
N VAL A 156 -9.66 7.14 11.50
CA VAL A 156 -9.77 8.59 11.76
C VAL A 156 -9.80 8.92 13.26
N ALA A 157 -10.37 8.03 14.08
CA ALA A 157 -10.46 8.20 15.53
C ALA A 157 -9.09 8.15 16.25
N ALA A 158 -8.04 7.63 15.60
CA ALA A 158 -6.68 7.63 16.15
C ALA A 158 -6.04 9.03 16.14
N PHE A 159 -6.62 9.99 15.42
CA PHE A 159 -6.17 11.38 15.50
C PHE A 159 -6.65 12.10 16.76
N THR A 160 -6.02 13.23 17.03
CA THR A 160 -6.52 14.20 18.01
C THR A 160 -7.89 14.75 17.54
N PRO A 161 -8.81 15.14 18.44
CA PRO A 161 -10.16 15.52 18.06
C PRO A 161 -10.25 16.60 16.98
N TRP A 162 -9.38 17.62 17.06
CA TRP A 162 -9.38 18.73 16.09
C TRP A 162 -8.91 18.33 14.69
N VAL A 163 -8.07 17.30 14.58
CA VAL A 163 -7.66 16.73 13.28
C VAL A 163 -8.72 15.75 12.78
N ALA A 164 -9.21 14.86 13.65
CA ALA A 164 -10.23 13.86 13.31
C ALA A 164 -11.52 14.51 12.77
N GLU A 165 -12.01 15.56 13.45
CA GLU A 165 -13.18 16.35 13.03
C GLU A 165 -12.98 16.96 11.64
N GLN A 166 -11.81 17.54 11.38
CA GLN A 166 -11.49 18.14 10.08
C GLN A 166 -11.42 17.08 8.98
N VAL A 167 -10.71 15.97 9.22
CA VAL A 167 -10.58 14.86 8.27
C VAL A 167 -11.96 14.31 7.88
N ALA A 168 -12.81 14.02 8.87
CA ALA A 168 -14.16 13.53 8.63
C ALA A 168 -15.03 14.54 7.88
N ALA A 169 -14.96 15.82 8.25
CA ALA A 169 -15.75 16.87 7.61
C ALA A 169 -15.32 17.12 6.15
N VAL A 170 -14.01 17.14 5.87
CA VAL A 170 -13.47 17.30 4.52
C VAL A 170 -13.82 16.09 3.66
N ALA A 171 -13.68 14.87 4.18
CA ALA A 171 -14.02 13.64 3.48
C ALA A 171 -15.51 13.60 3.10
N GLU A 172 -16.41 13.94 4.04
CA GLU A 172 -17.85 14.01 3.78
C GLU A 172 -18.18 15.14 2.79
N PHE A 173 -17.64 16.34 2.95
CA PHE A 173 -17.94 17.44 2.04
C PHE A 173 -17.50 17.12 0.60
N THR A 174 -16.25 16.67 0.45
CA THR A 174 -15.67 16.35 -0.85
C THR A 174 -16.12 15.00 -1.40
N GLN A 175 -16.82 14.18 -0.61
CA GLN A 175 -17.20 12.81 -0.95
C GLN A 175 -16.00 11.98 -1.42
N THR A 176 -14.92 12.07 -0.66
CA THR A 176 -13.67 11.32 -0.86
C THR A 176 -13.45 10.35 0.30
N PRO A 177 -12.59 9.32 0.12
CA PRO A 177 -12.20 8.47 1.23
C PRO A 177 -11.48 9.29 2.31
N PRO A 178 -11.76 9.06 3.60
CA PRO A 178 -11.12 9.79 4.70
C PRO A 178 -9.60 9.67 4.69
N ASP A 179 -9.08 8.57 4.12
CA ASP A 179 -7.69 8.21 3.92
C ASP A 179 -6.89 9.33 3.24
N LEU A 180 -7.50 10.01 2.27
CA LEU A 180 -6.87 11.10 1.53
C LEU A 180 -6.66 12.33 2.43
N ALA A 181 -7.72 12.76 3.12
CA ALA A 181 -7.64 13.88 4.05
C ALA A 181 -6.72 13.57 5.25
N ALA A 182 -6.81 12.34 5.78
CA ALA A 182 -5.96 11.84 6.86
C ALA A 182 -4.47 11.83 6.51
N THR A 183 -4.13 11.32 5.33
CA THR A 183 -2.72 11.29 4.86
C THR A 183 -2.17 12.70 4.70
N MET A 184 -2.97 13.65 4.20
CA MET A 184 -2.56 15.05 4.10
C MET A 184 -2.52 15.76 5.46
N ALA A 185 -3.34 15.37 6.43
CA ALA A 185 -3.22 15.84 7.82
C ALA A 185 -1.87 15.44 8.43
N LEU A 186 -1.46 14.17 8.26
CA LEU A 186 -0.13 13.71 8.69
C LEU A 186 0.99 14.48 7.99
N ALA A 187 0.85 14.78 6.69
CA ALA A 187 1.82 15.59 5.97
C ALA A 187 1.91 17.02 6.53
N ALA A 188 0.79 17.63 6.91
CA ALA A 188 0.76 18.95 7.55
C ALA A 188 1.41 18.94 8.95
N LEU A 189 1.08 17.95 9.79
CA LEU A 189 1.71 17.76 11.10
C LEU A 189 3.22 17.50 10.98
N SER A 190 3.61 16.64 10.04
CA SER A 190 5.00 16.33 9.69
C SER A 190 5.74 17.59 9.21
N THR A 191 5.09 18.46 8.43
CA THR A 191 5.67 19.73 7.98
C THR A 191 5.91 20.70 9.14
N ALA A 192 4.96 20.76 10.09
CA ALA A 192 5.09 21.59 11.29
C ALA A 192 6.29 21.14 12.16
N ALA A 193 6.37 19.84 12.44
CA ALA A 193 7.40 19.30 13.34
C ALA A 193 8.74 19.00 12.68
N GLY A 194 8.79 18.81 11.37
CA GLY A 194 9.87 18.16 10.63
C GLY A 194 11.27 18.60 11.07
N GLY A 195 12.05 17.69 11.67
CA GLY A 195 13.43 17.92 12.14
C GLY A 195 13.61 18.96 13.25
N ARG A 196 12.52 19.60 13.71
CA ARG A 196 12.50 20.54 14.85
C ARG A 196 12.21 19.82 16.15
N VAL A 197 11.52 18.68 16.08
CA VAL A 197 11.31 17.77 17.19
C VAL A 197 11.69 16.36 16.77
N HIS A 198 12.38 15.64 17.63
CA HIS A 198 12.77 14.24 17.46
C HIS A 198 12.19 13.40 18.59
N VAL A 199 11.98 12.12 18.32
CA VAL A 199 11.66 11.14 19.37
C VAL A 199 12.89 10.31 19.67
N GLU A 200 13.22 10.15 20.95
CA GLU A 200 14.20 9.19 21.42
C GLU A 200 13.44 7.97 21.94
N VAL A 201 13.47 6.89 21.16
CA VAL A 201 12.78 5.64 21.49
C VAL A 201 13.48 4.95 22.65
N ARG A 202 14.80 4.80 22.51
CA ARG A 202 15.73 4.27 23.52
C ARG A 202 17.05 5.02 23.45
N PRO A 203 17.89 4.99 24.49
CA PRO A 203 19.21 5.63 24.45
C PRO A 203 20.01 5.20 23.20
N GLY A 204 20.38 6.17 22.36
CA GLY A 204 21.11 5.93 21.10
C GLY A 204 20.23 5.69 19.87
N TRP A 205 18.93 5.48 20.02
CA TRP A 205 17.97 5.36 18.91
C TRP A 205 17.02 6.55 18.88
N ARG A 206 17.22 7.41 17.86
CA ARG A 206 16.41 8.60 17.61
C ARG A 206 15.79 8.55 16.23
N GLU A 207 14.54 8.99 16.15
CA GLU A 207 13.81 9.18 14.89
C GLU A 207 13.44 10.65 14.71
N GLN A 208 13.55 11.13 13.47
CA GLN A 208 13.06 12.46 13.10
C GLN A 208 11.54 12.47 12.92
N SER A 209 10.89 13.61 13.14
CA SER A 209 9.43 13.76 12.99
C SER A 209 8.90 13.74 11.55
N ASN A 210 9.77 13.80 10.53
CA ASN A 210 9.34 13.89 9.14
C ASN A 210 8.87 12.55 8.57
N LEU A 211 7.85 12.60 7.71
CA LEU A 211 7.24 11.47 7.04
C LEU A 211 7.26 11.63 5.52
N TYR A 212 7.36 10.50 4.82
CA TYR A 212 7.09 10.40 3.38
C TYR A 212 5.75 9.69 3.19
N LEU A 213 4.79 10.37 2.59
CA LEU A 213 3.38 9.98 2.55
C LEU A 213 2.87 10.03 1.12
N VAL A 214 2.17 8.96 0.72
CA VAL A 214 1.52 8.84 -0.57
C VAL A 214 0.07 8.44 -0.38
N CYS A 215 -0.86 9.15 -1.00
CA CYS A 215 -2.23 8.68 -1.19
C CYS A 215 -2.57 8.62 -2.68
N ALA A 216 -2.53 7.43 -3.27
CA ALA A 216 -2.81 7.23 -4.68
C ALA A 216 -4.31 7.29 -4.96
N MET A 217 -4.73 8.25 -5.79
CA MET A 217 -6.14 8.48 -6.11
C MET A 217 -6.34 8.59 -7.63
N PRO A 218 -7.40 8.00 -8.20
CA PRO A 218 -7.66 8.13 -9.64
C PRO A 218 -7.99 9.59 -10.03
N PRO A 219 -7.93 9.93 -11.32
CA PRO A 219 -8.42 11.22 -11.82
C PRO A 219 -9.88 11.50 -11.43
N ALA A 220 -10.26 12.77 -11.39
CA ALA A 220 -11.60 13.23 -10.99
C ALA A 220 -12.02 12.80 -9.56
N SER A 221 -11.05 12.49 -8.70
CA SER A 221 -11.23 12.13 -7.29
C SER A 221 -11.48 13.31 -6.36
N ARG A 222 -11.42 14.56 -6.84
CA ARG A 222 -11.37 15.79 -6.00
C ARG A 222 -10.12 15.85 -5.11
N LYS A 223 -9.04 15.18 -5.52
CA LYS A 223 -7.76 15.16 -4.78
C LYS A 223 -7.19 16.56 -4.52
N SER A 224 -7.29 17.47 -5.47
CA SER A 224 -6.79 18.84 -5.34
C SER A 224 -7.59 19.64 -4.29
N ASP A 225 -8.91 19.44 -4.21
CA ASP A 225 -9.77 20.13 -3.23
C ASP A 225 -9.45 19.67 -1.81
N VAL A 226 -9.27 18.35 -1.62
CA VAL A 226 -8.89 17.78 -0.31
C VAL A 226 -7.48 18.20 0.06
N PHE A 227 -6.54 18.15 -0.89
CA PHE A 227 -5.17 18.59 -0.67
C PHE A 227 -5.16 20.03 -0.17
N ALA A 228 -5.80 20.96 -0.87
CA ALA A 228 -5.89 22.36 -0.47
C ALA A 228 -6.54 22.51 0.91
N ALA A 229 -7.68 21.86 1.17
CA ALA A 229 -8.37 21.95 2.46
C ALA A 229 -7.50 21.51 3.66
N MET A 230 -6.54 20.61 3.44
CA MET A 230 -5.67 20.08 4.49
C MET A 230 -4.32 20.81 4.60
N THR A 231 -3.76 21.31 3.48
CA THR A 231 -2.40 21.89 3.43
C THR A 231 -2.36 23.40 3.31
N GLU A 232 -3.44 24.08 2.88
CA GLU A 232 -3.49 25.55 2.77
C GLU A 232 -3.04 26.29 4.05
N PRO A 233 -3.38 25.84 5.27
CA PRO A 233 -2.88 26.49 6.48
C PRO A 233 -1.36 26.52 6.58
N ILE A 234 -0.63 25.58 5.99
CA ILE A 234 0.84 25.58 5.95
C ILE A 234 1.35 26.73 5.08
N TYR A 235 0.79 26.90 3.88
CA TYR A 235 1.17 27.98 2.97
C TYR A 235 0.84 29.34 3.57
N GLU A 236 -0.30 29.46 4.24
CA GLU A 236 -0.70 30.68 4.93
C GLU A 236 0.26 31.04 6.08
N VAL A 237 0.68 30.06 6.90
CA VAL A 237 1.70 30.33 7.92
C VAL A 237 3.05 30.70 7.31
N GLU A 238 3.47 30.03 6.24
CA GLU A 238 4.70 30.39 5.53
C GLU A 238 4.66 31.86 5.06
N ARG A 239 3.55 32.28 4.44
CA ARG A 239 3.32 33.67 4.01
C ARG A 239 3.42 34.65 5.17
N LEU A 240 2.77 34.36 6.30
CA LEU A 240 2.83 35.20 7.50
C LEU A 240 4.24 35.31 8.07
N LEU A 241 4.99 34.19 8.16
CA LEU A 241 6.38 34.20 8.61
C LEU A 241 7.27 35.05 7.69
N GLN A 242 7.05 34.96 6.37
CA GLN A 242 7.79 35.77 5.40
C GLN A 242 7.49 37.27 5.54
N GLU A 243 6.22 37.63 5.76
CA GLU A 243 5.80 39.03 5.95
C GLU A 243 6.37 39.62 7.24
N GLU A 244 6.35 38.85 8.33
CA GLU A 244 6.89 39.25 9.64
C GLU A 244 8.42 39.40 9.61
N ALA A 245 9.13 38.55 8.87
CA ALA A 245 10.59 38.61 8.76
C ALA A 245 11.08 39.69 7.79
N ARG A 246 10.25 40.10 6.82
CA ARG A 246 10.65 41.00 5.72
C ARG A 246 11.35 42.29 6.18
N PRO A 247 10.86 43.04 7.20
CA PRO A 247 11.54 44.26 7.63
C PRO A 247 12.97 44.02 8.12
N ARG A 248 13.18 42.96 8.91
CA ARG A 248 14.49 42.59 9.46
C ARG A 248 15.46 42.13 8.38
N ILE A 249 14.96 41.41 7.38
CA ILE A 249 15.76 40.98 6.22
C ILE A 249 16.24 42.21 5.44
N ILE A 250 15.32 43.12 5.09
CA ILE A 250 15.66 44.35 4.36
C ILE A 250 16.67 45.20 5.14
N GLU A 251 16.50 45.34 6.45
CA GLU A 251 17.43 46.08 7.31
C GLU A 251 18.83 45.45 7.29
N ALA A 252 18.93 44.13 7.46
CA ALA A 252 20.21 43.41 7.44
C ALA A 252 20.87 43.45 6.05
N GLU A 253 20.11 43.25 4.98
CA GLU A 253 20.59 43.38 3.59
C GLU A 253 21.12 44.79 3.33
N THR A 254 20.38 45.82 3.74
CA THR A 254 20.79 47.22 3.57
C THR A 254 22.07 47.53 4.35
N ALA A 255 22.18 47.05 5.59
CA ALA A 255 23.38 47.24 6.40
C ALA A 255 24.60 46.55 5.77
N LYS A 256 24.42 45.34 5.25
CA LYS A 256 25.46 44.58 4.56
C LYS A 256 25.90 45.26 3.27
N ASP A 257 24.95 45.69 2.44
CA ASP A 257 25.22 46.41 1.20
C ASP A 257 25.93 47.74 1.45
N ALA A 258 25.57 48.46 2.51
CA ALA A 258 26.25 49.68 2.92
C ALA A 258 27.73 49.43 3.29
N ALA A 259 28.00 48.39 4.09
CA ALA A 259 29.37 48.01 4.46
C ALA A 259 30.20 47.53 3.24
N LEU A 260 29.59 46.78 2.30
CA LEU A 260 30.24 46.40 1.04
C LEU A 260 30.54 47.62 0.16
N ALA A 261 29.58 48.55 0.03
CA ALA A 261 29.76 49.77 -0.75
C ALA A 261 30.84 50.69 -0.15
N GLU A 262 30.95 50.75 1.18
CA GLU A 262 32.04 51.44 1.87
C GLU A 262 33.40 50.81 1.54
N ALA A 263 33.52 49.48 1.64
CA ALA A 263 34.73 48.75 1.29
C ALA A 263 35.15 48.98 -0.17
N GLU A 264 34.20 48.92 -1.10
CA GLU A 264 34.45 49.21 -2.52
C GLU A 264 34.86 50.67 -2.75
N GLY A 265 34.21 51.61 -2.08
CA GLY A 265 34.52 53.04 -2.14
C GLY A 265 35.93 53.36 -1.65
N LEU A 266 36.35 52.75 -0.54
CA LEU A 266 37.71 52.87 0.02
C LEU A 266 38.75 52.23 -0.92
N MET A 267 38.47 51.05 -1.46
CA MET A 267 39.33 50.39 -2.46
C MET A 267 39.46 51.22 -3.75
N ALA A 268 38.38 51.86 -4.21
CA ALA A 268 38.42 52.74 -5.37
C ALA A 268 39.28 53.98 -5.12
N LYS A 269 39.25 54.54 -3.90
CA LYS A 269 40.15 55.64 -3.49
C LYS A 269 41.61 55.19 -3.46
N ALA A 270 41.90 54.01 -2.89
CA ALA A 270 43.26 53.47 -2.81
C ALA A 270 43.92 53.24 -4.18
N ARG A 271 43.12 52.95 -5.22
CA ARG A 271 43.58 52.73 -6.61
C ARG A 271 43.94 54.03 -7.35
N LYS A 272 43.50 55.20 -6.90
CA LYS A 272 43.78 56.47 -7.60
C LYS A 272 45.25 56.89 -7.44
N PRO A 273 45.92 57.36 -8.51
CA PRO A 273 47.25 57.94 -8.41
C PRO A 273 47.18 59.37 -7.81
N GLY A 274 47.98 59.65 -6.78
CA GLY A 274 48.08 60.97 -6.15
C GLY A 274 49.11 60.96 -5.01
N ASP A 275 49.89 62.04 -4.90
CA ASP A 275 50.83 62.24 -3.80
C ASP A 275 50.08 62.62 -2.52
N GLY A 276 50.40 61.94 -1.40
CA GLY A 276 49.79 62.18 -0.08
C GLY A 276 48.65 61.23 0.31
N VAL A 277 48.31 60.24 -0.52
CA VAL A 277 47.30 59.21 -0.18
C VAL A 277 47.96 58.06 0.58
N ASP A 278 47.58 57.85 1.84
CA ASP A 278 47.98 56.66 2.60
C ASP A 278 47.17 55.43 2.12
N ARG A 279 47.71 54.77 1.09
CA ARG A 279 47.10 53.57 0.51
C ARG A 279 47.00 52.42 1.51
N ALA A 280 47.95 52.31 2.44
CA ALA A 280 47.96 51.23 3.42
C ALA A 280 46.80 51.40 4.41
N ALA A 281 46.57 52.63 4.88
CA ALA A 281 45.42 52.95 5.73
C ALA A 281 44.07 52.68 5.02
N LEU A 282 43.91 53.13 3.77
CA LEU A 282 42.66 52.91 3.02
C LEU A 282 42.37 51.43 2.75
N VAL A 283 43.40 50.61 2.49
CA VAL A 283 43.23 49.16 2.31
C VAL A 283 42.88 48.48 3.62
N ALA A 284 43.47 48.92 4.75
CA ALA A 284 43.13 48.40 6.07
C ALA A 284 41.67 48.73 6.44
N GLU A 285 41.23 49.97 6.23
CA GLU A 285 39.83 50.38 6.44
C GLU A 285 38.86 49.63 5.53
N ALA A 286 39.19 49.45 4.24
CA ALA A 286 38.35 48.69 3.32
C ALA A 286 38.23 47.21 3.73
N SER A 287 39.31 46.64 4.24
CA SER A 287 39.30 45.26 4.76
C SER A 287 38.44 45.16 6.00
N ALA A 288 38.50 46.15 6.92
CA ALA A 288 37.65 46.20 8.09
C ALA A 288 36.16 46.33 7.74
N ALA A 289 35.81 47.20 6.77
CA ALA A 289 34.43 47.34 6.28
C ALA A 289 33.92 46.05 5.63
N ARG A 290 34.79 45.33 4.90
CA ARG A 290 34.44 44.03 4.31
C ARG A 290 34.24 42.94 5.36
N LEU A 291 35.08 42.90 6.40
CA LEU A 291 34.89 42.00 7.54
C LEU A 291 33.57 42.29 8.27
N LEU A 292 33.24 43.57 8.49
CA LEU A 292 31.96 43.96 9.06
C LEU A 292 30.79 43.47 8.20
N ALA A 293 30.88 43.59 6.87
CA ALA A 293 29.86 43.07 5.95
C ALA A 293 29.71 41.53 6.01
N GLU A 294 30.81 40.81 6.26
CA GLU A 294 30.79 39.35 6.44
C GLU A 294 30.20 38.94 7.80
N GLU A 295 30.38 39.76 8.85
CA GLU A 295 29.79 39.56 10.18
C GLU A 295 28.28 39.85 10.23
N ILE A 296 27.75 40.65 9.31
CA ILE A 296 26.30 40.91 9.23
C ILE A 296 25.57 39.65 8.73
N ASP A 297 24.90 38.98 9.66
CA ASP A 297 24.01 37.86 9.39
C ASP A 297 22.70 38.37 8.76
N VAL A 298 22.47 37.96 7.51
CA VAL A 298 21.21 38.23 6.81
C VAL A 298 20.34 36.99 6.97
N PRO A 299 19.25 37.06 7.77
CA PRO A 299 18.42 35.89 8.00
C PRO A 299 17.77 35.45 6.68
N ALA A 300 17.79 34.14 6.42
CA ALA A 300 17.12 33.59 5.26
C ALA A 300 15.61 33.85 5.33
N ARG A 301 15.00 34.12 4.17
CA ARG A 301 13.54 34.27 4.06
C ARG A 301 12.85 33.00 4.57
N PRO A 302 11.97 33.08 5.60
CA PRO A 302 11.30 31.91 6.16
C PRO A 302 10.63 31.04 5.10
N ARG A 303 10.86 29.73 5.17
CA ARG A 303 10.32 28.77 4.22
C ARG A 303 10.02 27.45 4.91
N LEU A 304 8.88 26.87 4.58
CA LEU A 304 8.41 25.56 5.04
C LEU A 304 8.29 24.58 3.87
N THR A 305 8.01 25.07 2.67
CA THR A 305 7.63 24.25 1.52
C THR A 305 8.53 24.47 0.31
N VAL A 306 8.72 23.42 -0.47
CA VAL A 306 9.38 23.45 -1.79
C VAL A 306 8.43 22.90 -2.85
N SER A 307 8.73 23.19 -4.11
CA SER A 307 7.93 22.68 -5.22
C SER A 307 7.89 21.15 -5.23
N GLY A 308 6.75 20.60 -5.60
CA GLY A 308 6.55 19.15 -5.76
C GLY A 308 7.41 18.52 -6.85
N ASP A 309 8.00 19.32 -7.73
CA ASP A 309 8.89 18.92 -8.82
C ASP A 309 10.34 19.37 -8.60
N ILE A 310 10.76 19.58 -7.34
CA ILE A 310 12.13 19.98 -7.05
C ILE A 310 13.14 18.86 -7.36
N THR A 311 14.21 19.21 -8.10
CA THR A 311 15.30 18.27 -8.39
C THR A 311 16.29 18.15 -7.22
N PRO A 312 17.13 17.09 -7.15
CA PRO A 312 18.05 16.88 -6.04
C PRO A 312 19.02 18.04 -5.75
N GLU A 313 19.53 18.70 -6.80
CA GLU A 313 20.49 19.80 -6.65
C GLU A 313 19.91 21.04 -5.95
N PRO A 314 18.81 21.67 -6.43
CA PRO A 314 18.15 22.74 -5.70
C PRO A 314 17.66 22.32 -4.32
N LEU A 315 17.18 21.09 -4.17
CA LEU A 315 16.72 20.58 -2.88
C LEU A 315 17.85 20.55 -1.84
N THR A 316 19.04 20.11 -2.23
CA THR A 316 20.22 20.08 -1.34
C THR A 316 20.56 21.50 -0.86
N HIS A 317 20.56 22.47 -1.76
CA HIS A 317 20.81 23.87 -1.41
C HIS A 317 19.74 24.46 -0.48
N GLN A 318 18.46 24.19 -0.74
CA GLN A 318 17.36 24.67 0.10
C GLN A 318 17.38 24.03 1.49
N LEU A 319 17.67 22.73 1.59
CA LEU A 319 17.85 22.06 2.87
C LEU A 319 19.06 22.61 3.64
N ALA A 320 20.12 23.05 2.95
CA ALA A 320 21.26 23.66 3.62
C ALA A 320 20.92 25.01 4.27
N ILE A 321 19.98 25.77 3.69
CA ILE A 321 19.53 27.05 4.23
C ILE A 321 18.49 26.86 5.33
N HIS A 322 17.47 26.01 5.09
CA HIS A 322 16.29 25.96 5.95
C HIS A 322 16.27 24.75 6.91
N ARG A 323 17.12 23.75 6.68
CA ARG A 323 17.20 22.44 7.36
C ARG A 323 15.95 21.56 7.24
N CYS A 324 14.77 22.13 7.37
CA CYS A 324 13.49 21.48 7.55
C CYS A 324 12.49 21.98 6.51
N LEU A 325 12.16 21.15 5.51
CA LEU A 325 11.30 21.51 4.39
C LEU A 325 10.25 20.43 4.10
N ALA A 326 9.23 20.79 3.32
CA ALA A 326 8.21 19.87 2.84
C ALA A 326 7.99 19.98 1.32
N ALA A 327 8.02 18.86 0.62
CA ALA A 327 7.57 18.74 -0.77
C ALA A 327 6.12 18.23 -0.75
N LEU A 328 5.16 19.14 -0.87
CA LEU A 328 3.73 18.84 -0.88
C LEU A 328 3.18 19.03 -2.30
N SER A 329 2.52 18.02 -2.85
CA SER A 329 1.93 18.11 -4.20
C SER A 329 0.64 17.32 -4.34
N PRO A 330 -0.40 17.87 -5.00
CA PRO A 330 -1.58 17.10 -5.39
C PRO A 330 -1.29 16.12 -6.56
N GLU A 331 -0.05 16.09 -7.07
CA GLU A 331 0.38 15.27 -8.20
C GLU A 331 1.61 14.40 -7.86
N GLY A 332 1.98 13.54 -8.81
CA GLY A 332 3.07 12.58 -8.70
C GLY A 332 4.40 13.02 -9.31
N ASP A 333 4.57 14.28 -9.70
CA ASP A 333 5.74 14.75 -10.47
C ASP A 333 7.08 14.50 -9.77
N LEU A 334 7.09 14.47 -8.43
CA LEU A 334 8.25 14.08 -7.64
C LEU A 334 8.77 12.68 -7.99
N PHE A 335 7.85 11.74 -8.25
CA PHE A 335 8.20 10.37 -8.63
C PHE A 335 8.83 10.31 -10.00
N ASP A 336 8.45 11.19 -10.92
CA ASP A 336 9.08 11.28 -12.23
C ASP A 336 10.55 11.73 -12.12
N ILE A 337 10.83 12.64 -11.20
CA ILE A 337 12.19 13.10 -10.91
C ILE A 337 13.00 12.00 -10.23
N ILE A 338 12.40 11.32 -9.25
CA ILE A 338 12.99 10.16 -8.57
C ILE A 338 13.30 9.04 -9.57
N ALA A 339 12.41 8.80 -10.55
CA ALA A 339 12.58 7.82 -11.61
C ALA A 339 13.61 8.22 -12.67
N GLY A 340 14.19 9.43 -12.58
CA GLY A 340 15.27 9.88 -13.46
C GLY A 340 14.80 10.48 -14.79
N ARG A 341 13.57 11.03 -14.88
CA ARG A 341 13.06 11.70 -16.10
C ARG A 341 14.04 12.74 -16.68
N TYR A 342 14.86 13.37 -15.83
CA TYR A 342 15.87 14.36 -16.23
C TYR A 342 17.33 13.89 -16.12
N SER A 343 17.60 12.66 -15.66
CA SER A 343 18.96 12.13 -15.50
C SER A 343 18.99 10.61 -15.65
N ALA A 344 19.90 10.11 -16.49
CA ALA A 344 20.16 8.68 -16.67
C ALA A 344 20.64 7.97 -15.39
N LYS A 345 21.10 8.72 -14.37
CA LYS A 345 21.42 8.21 -13.03
C LYS A 345 20.76 9.10 -11.98
N PRO A 346 19.56 8.77 -11.47
CA PRO A 346 18.90 9.59 -10.47
C PRO A 346 19.72 9.64 -9.17
N ASN A 347 19.97 10.85 -8.67
CA ASN A 347 20.63 11.09 -7.39
C ASN A 347 19.60 11.08 -6.26
N LEU A 348 19.39 9.91 -5.65
CA LEU A 348 18.41 9.72 -4.58
C LEU A 348 18.96 10.02 -3.18
N GLY A 349 20.27 10.27 -3.05
CA GLY A 349 20.95 10.39 -1.76
C GLY A 349 20.32 11.45 -0.85
N VAL A 350 20.01 12.62 -1.42
CA VAL A 350 19.40 13.73 -0.67
C VAL A 350 18.08 13.34 0.00
N PHE A 351 17.22 12.59 -0.68
CA PHE A 351 15.95 12.13 -0.12
C PHE A 351 16.16 11.08 0.97
N LEU A 352 17.14 10.19 0.82
CA LEU A 352 17.44 9.16 1.81
C LEU A 352 18.03 9.77 3.10
N GLN A 353 18.94 10.74 2.94
CA GLN A 353 19.61 11.44 4.03
C GLN A 353 18.64 12.37 4.77
N ALA A 354 17.83 13.15 4.05
CA ALA A 354 16.82 14.02 4.64
C ALA A 354 15.65 13.28 5.30
N HIS A 355 15.42 12.00 4.96
CA HIS A 355 14.46 11.17 5.70
C HIS A 355 14.99 10.73 7.08
N LYS A 356 16.30 10.49 7.17
CA LYS A 356 16.94 9.95 8.39
C LYS A 356 17.56 11.04 9.26
N GLY A 357 17.85 12.21 8.70
CA GLY A 357 18.64 13.24 9.38
C GLY A 357 20.14 13.01 9.31
N GLU A 358 20.62 12.32 8.26
CA GLU A 358 22.06 12.18 8.04
C GLU A 358 22.64 13.45 7.45
N ARG A 359 23.87 13.79 7.86
CA ARG A 359 24.57 14.98 7.36
C ARG A 359 24.60 14.98 5.84
N LEU A 360 24.17 16.11 5.26
CA LEU A 360 24.32 16.39 3.83
C LEU A 360 25.62 17.20 3.64
N GLN A 361 26.54 16.64 2.88
CA GLN A 361 27.78 17.30 2.46
C GLN A 361 27.99 17.06 0.97
N THR A 362 28.31 18.13 0.23
CA THR A 362 28.53 18.09 -1.21
C THR A 362 29.78 18.90 -1.57
N ASP A 363 30.89 18.20 -1.80
CA ASP A 363 32.17 18.82 -2.18
C ASP A 363 32.26 19.00 -3.71
N ARG A 364 31.40 19.85 -4.29
CA ARG A 364 31.43 20.14 -5.75
C ARG A 364 32.40 21.30 -6.05
N ILE A 365 33.32 21.08 -7.00
CA ILE A 365 34.44 21.96 -7.40
C ILE A 365 34.00 23.39 -7.79
N THR A 366 32.77 23.60 -8.23
CA THR A 366 32.34 24.84 -8.90
C THR A 366 31.56 25.83 -8.03
N ARG A 367 31.11 25.46 -6.83
CA ARG A 367 30.44 26.36 -5.86
C ARG A 367 30.60 25.81 -4.44
N GLU A 368 30.94 26.66 -3.48
CA GLU A 368 30.76 26.34 -2.06
C GLU A 368 29.28 26.01 -1.82
N GLN A 369 28.99 24.76 -1.46
CA GLN A 369 27.66 24.37 -1.00
C GLN A 369 27.74 24.13 0.51
N PRO A 370 26.90 24.82 1.31
CA PRO A 370 26.92 24.64 2.75
C PRO A 370 26.53 23.19 3.11
N SER A 371 27.28 22.58 4.02
CA SER A 371 26.88 21.29 4.62
C SER A 371 25.78 21.53 5.64
N VAL A 372 24.83 20.61 5.77
CA VAL A 372 23.78 20.68 6.79
C VAL A 372 23.70 19.40 7.61
N ASP A 373 23.69 19.58 8.92
CA ASP A 373 23.46 18.51 9.87
C ASP A 373 21.96 18.33 10.12
N LYS A 374 21.53 17.06 10.21
CA LYS A 374 20.15 16.67 10.49
C LYS A 374 19.10 17.36 9.60
N PRO A 375 19.27 17.35 8.27
CA PRO A 375 18.23 17.83 7.36
C PRO A 375 16.97 16.97 7.52
N ALA A 376 15.81 17.58 7.34
CA ALA A 376 14.52 16.92 7.41
C ALA A 376 13.65 17.33 6.22
N LEU A 377 13.17 16.34 5.47
CA LEU A 377 12.22 16.54 4.38
C LEU A 377 10.92 15.81 4.71
N THR A 378 9.79 16.51 4.64
CA THR A 378 8.47 15.87 4.56
C THR A 378 8.09 15.72 3.09
N ILE A 379 7.52 14.59 2.71
CA ILE A 379 6.93 14.40 1.37
C ILE A 379 5.46 14.04 1.58
N GLY A 380 4.56 14.79 0.96
CA GLY A 380 3.12 14.52 1.00
C GLY A 380 2.54 14.66 -0.40
N VAL A 381 2.29 13.54 -1.07
CA VAL A 381 1.89 13.54 -2.48
C VAL A 381 0.65 12.69 -2.75
N THR A 382 -0.15 13.11 -3.72
CA THR A 382 -1.38 12.39 -4.13
C THR A 382 -1.33 11.97 -5.61
N PRO A 383 -0.42 11.06 -5.99
CA PRO A 383 -0.25 10.63 -7.37
C PRO A 383 -1.45 9.82 -7.86
N GLN A 384 -1.48 9.54 -9.17
CA GLN A 384 -2.37 8.51 -9.71
C GLN A 384 -1.81 7.11 -9.41
N PRO A 385 -2.65 6.07 -9.28
CA PRO A 385 -2.19 4.70 -9.04
C PRO A 385 -1.18 4.20 -10.09
N THR A 386 -1.29 4.66 -11.34
CA THR A 386 -0.35 4.32 -12.42
C THR A 386 1.07 4.82 -12.17
N VAL A 387 1.25 5.97 -11.51
CA VAL A 387 2.58 6.49 -11.16
C VAL A 387 3.30 5.55 -10.20
N LEU A 388 2.56 4.88 -9.31
CA LEU A 388 3.12 3.86 -8.42
C LEU A 388 3.53 2.60 -9.19
N GLN A 389 2.77 2.22 -10.22
CA GLN A 389 3.13 1.10 -11.10
C GLN A 389 4.39 1.42 -11.93
N ASP A 390 4.50 2.64 -12.44
CA ASP A 390 5.66 3.07 -13.24
C ASP A 390 6.96 3.04 -12.43
N LEU A 391 6.89 3.24 -11.11
CA LEU A 391 8.04 3.08 -10.20
C LEU A 391 8.55 1.64 -10.11
N ALA A 392 7.72 0.63 -10.42
CA ALA A 392 8.15 -0.76 -10.51
C ALA A 392 9.15 -1.00 -11.64
N GLY A 393 8.98 -0.27 -12.75
CA GLY A 393 9.85 -0.34 -13.92
C GLY A 393 11.10 0.54 -13.82
N ALA A 394 11.17 1.44 -12.83
CA ALA A 394 12.30 2.34 -12.65
C ALA A 394 13.51 1.59 -12.04
N HIS A 395 14.52 1.33 -12.85
CA HIS A 395 15.76 0.67 -12.42
C HIS A 395 16.37 1.32 -11.17
N GLY A 396 16.45 0.56 -10.06
CA GLY A 396 17.12 0.95 -8.83
C GLY A 396 16.30 1.74 -7.80
N ALA A 397 15.01 2.02 -8.03
CA ALA A 397 14.17 2.72 -7.03
C ALA A 397 13.86 1.84 -5.80
N ARG A 398 13.60 0.55 -6.01
CA ARG A 398 13.43 -0.45 -4.94
C ARG A 398 14.78 -0.80 -4.30
N ASP A 399 15.80 -1.06 -5.11
CA ASP A 399 17.13 -1.51 -4.64
C ASP A 399 17.91 -0.44 -3.84
N ARG A 400 17.52 0.84 -3.92
CA ARG A 400 18.15 1.94 -3.17
C ARG A 400 17.37 2.35 -1.91
N GLY A 401 16.28 1.65 -1.59
CA GLY A 401 15.54 1.77 -0.33
C GLY A 401 14.71 3.06 -0.17
N LEU A 402 14.48 3.82 -1.24
CA LEU A 402 13.66 5.04 -1.16
C LEU A 402 12.17 4.70 -0.97
N LEU A 403 11.66 3.73 -1.74
CA LEU A 403 10.26 3.28 -1.65
C LEU A 403 9.93 2.73 -0.25
N ALA A 404 10.90 2.07 0.40
CA ALA A 404 10.78 1.56 1.76
C ALA A 404 10.51 2.64 2.84
N ARG A 405 10.68 3.94 2.53
CA ARG A 405 10.46 5.06 3.46
C ARG A 405 9.06 5.67 3.36
N PHE A 406 8.28 5.31 2.35
CA PHE A 406 6.95 5.88 2.15
C PHE A 406 5.89 5.09 2.92
N LEU A 407 4.94 5.80 3.52
CA LEU A 407 3.66 5.26 3.98
C LEU A 407 2.65 5.38 2.83
N TYR A 408 2.10 4.24 2.39
CA TYR A 408 1.29 4.13 1.19
C TYR A 408 -0.20 4.00 1.52
N ALA A 409 -1.03 4.88 0.99
CA ALA A 409 -2.48 4.74 0.96
C ALA A 409 -2.96 4.52 -0.49
N LEU A 410 -3.82 3.52 -0.65
CA LEU A 410 -4.47 3.14 -1.91
C LEU A 410 -5.98 2.90 -1.65
N PRO A 411 -6.73 3.92 -1.21
CA PRO A 411 -8.12 3.75 -0.85
C PRO A 411 -9.01 3.53 -2.08
N ALA A 412 -10.14 2.86 -1.88
CA ALA A 412 -11.15 2.71 -2.93
C ALA A 412 -11.76 4.07 -3.30
N SER A 413 -11.94 4.34 -4.59
CA SER A 413 -12.51 5.62 -5.04
C SER A 413 -14.02 5.66 -4.87
N ASN A 414 -14.54 6.74 -4.28
CA ASN A 414 -15.98 7.01 -4.21
C ASN A 414 -16.61 7.39 -5.56
N LEU A 415 -15.82 7.50 -6.64
CA LEU A 415 -16.32 7.90 -7.96
C LEU A 415 -17.41 6.92 -8.44
N GLY A 416 -18.58 7.46 -8.80
CA GLY A 416 -19.77 6.66 -9.15
C GLY A 416 -20.71 6.37 -7.98
N TYR A 417 -20.28 6.62 -6.74
CA TYR A 417 -21.03 6.35 -5.50
C TYR A 417 -21.22 7.59 -4.61
N ARG A 418 -20.82 8.78 -5.10
CA ARG A 418 -20.87 10.03 -4.33
C ARG A 418 -22.29 10.53 -4.14
N ARG A 419 -22.58 11.08 -2.97
CA ARG A 419 -23.75 11.95 -2.77
C ARG A 419 -23.54 13.25 -3.54
N THR A 420 -24.53 13.66 -4.33
CA THR A 420 -24.43 14.86 -5.17
C THR A 420 -24.54 16.16 -4.36
N ARG A 421 -25.28 16.12 -3.24
CA ARG A 421 -25.46 17.24 -2.32
C ARG A 421 -24.94 16.85 -0.94
N THR A 422 -23.96 17.62 -0.45
CA THR A 422 -23.36 17.48 0.88
C THR A 422 -23.37 18.82 1.59
N ALA A 423 -23.35 18.80 2.92
CA ALA A 423 -23.14 20.01 3.70
C ALA A 423 -21.68 20.47 3.55
N PRO A 424 -21.40 21.78 3.52
CA PRO A 424 -20.03 22.29 3.56
C PRO A 424 -19.34 21.87 4.86
N VAL A 425 -18.00 21.87 4.85
CA VAL A 425 -17.21 21.71 6.08
C VAL A 425 -17.69 22.75 7.11
N PRO A 426 -18.09 22.35 8.33
CA PRO A 426 -18.55 23.30 9.34
C PRO A 426 -17.47 24.34 9.64
N GLU A 427 -17.84 25.62 9.55
CA GLU A 427 -16.91 26.73 9.74
C GLU A 427 -16.15 26.69 11.08
N PRO A 428 -16.76 26.30 12.24
CA PRO A 428 -16.02 26.15 13.49
C PRO A 428 -14.94 25.07 13.43
N VAL A 429 -15.17 23.97 12.70
CA VAL A 429 -14.20 22.87 12.55
C VAL A 429 -13.01 23.33 11.71
N ALA A 430 -13.27 23.95 10.56
CA ALA A 430 -12.23 24.50 9.69
C ALA A 430 -11.38 25.56 10.41
N ARG A 431 -12.02 26.49 11.13
CA ARG A 431 -11.30 27.51 11.92
C ARG A 431 -10.45 26.90 13.03
N ARG A 432 -10.95 25.88 13.73
CA ARG A 432 -10.20 25.20 14.80
C ARG A 432 -8.98 24.50 14.25
N TYR A 433 -9.12 23.79 13.11
CA TYR A 433 -8.00 23.14 12.42
C TYR A 433 -6.94 24.17 12.02
N GLN A 434 -7.34 25.22 11.32
CA GLN A 434 -6.43 26.28 10.89
C GLN A 434 -5.71 26.94 12.07
N ALA A 435 -6.44 27.40 13.09
CA ALA A 435 -5.86 28.10 14.23
C ALA A 435 -4.89 27.21 15.03
N THR A 436 -5.25 25.94 15.24
CA THR A 436 -4.42 25.01 16.02
C THR A 436 -3.17 24.61 15.25
N LEU A 437 -3.30 24.29 13.96
CA LEU A 437 -2.14 23.99 13.11
C LEU A 437 -1.23 25.22 12.96
N THR A 438 -1.80 26.43 12.81
CA THR A 438 -1.03 27.66 12.77
C THR A 438 -0.22 27.87 14.05
N ARG A 439 -0.83 27.67 15.21
CA ARG A 439 -0.12 27.76 16.50
C ARG A 439 1.01 26.72 16.58
N LEU A 440 0.73 25.47 16.21
CA LEU A 440 1.72 24.39 16.21
C LEU A 440 2.92 24.72 15.31
N VAL A 441 2.68 25.15 14.06
CA VAL A 441 3.76 25.52 13.12
C VAL A 441 4.58 26.69 13.67
N ARG A 442 3.95 27.76 14.14
CA ARG A 442 4.65 28.96 14.62
C ARG A 442 5.51 28.68 15.85
N THR A 443 4.96 27.94 16.81
CA THR A 443 5.67 27.61 18.07
C THR A 443 6.85 26.68 17.83
N LEU A 444 6.70 25.67 16.97
CA LEU A 444 7.81 24.79 16.61
C LEU A 444 8.84 25.49 15.72
N TYR A 445 8.42 26.34 14.78
CA TYR A 445 9.32 27.12 13.94
C TYR A 445 10.20 28.08 14.75
N ALA A 446 9.66 28.62 15.85
CA ALA A 446 10.37 29.53 16.75
C ALA A 446 11.33 28.82 17.72
N LEU A 447 11.42 27.48 17.71
CA LEU A 447 12.36 26.76 18.57
C LEU A 447 13.81 27.14 18.20
N PRO A 448 14.64 27.55 19.17
CA PRO A 448 16.03 27.92 18.91
C PRO A 448 16.87 26.71 18.50
N GLU A 449 16.57 25.54 19.06
CA GLU A 449 17.25 24.28 18.78
C GLU A 449 16.24 23.12 18.68
N PRO A 450 16.58 22.03 17.95
CA PRO A 450 15.75 20.85 17.91
C PRO A 450 15.52 20.23 19.30
N VAL A 451 14.27 19.96 19.63
CA VAL A 451 13.90 19.29 20.90
C VAL A 451 13.90 17.78 20.69
N THR A 452 14.44 17.03 21.65
CA THR A 452 14.37 15.56 21.66
C THR A 452 13.44 15.12 22.78
N VAL A 453 12.45 14.30 22.44
CA VAL A 453 11.38 13.86 23.33
C VAL A 453 11.54 12.38 23.61
N PRO A 454 11.80 11.96 24.86
CA PRO A 454 11.92 10.54 25.19
C PRO A 454 10.54 9.87 25.24
N LEU A 455 10.50 8.54 25.10
CA LEU A 455 9.32 7.76 25.47
C LEU A 455 9.24 7.61 27.00
N THR A 456 8.01 7.51 27.52
CA THR A 456 7.81 6.96 28.87
C THR A 456 8.16 5.47 28.90
N PRO A 457 8.45 4.87 30.08
CA PRO A 457 8.69 3.43 30.18
C PRO A 457 7.52 2.55 29.72
N GLN A 458 6.29 3.07 29.77
CA GLN A 458 5.10 2.38 29.26
C GLN A 458 5.03 2.43 27.74
N ALA A 459 5.31 3.60 27.14
CA ALA A 459 5.42 3.77 25.70
C ALA A 459 6.55 2.93 25.09
N ASP A 460 7.71 2.84 25.74
CA ASP A 460 8.82 1.99 25.31
C ASP A 460 8.42 0.50 25.27
N ARG A 461 7.71 0.00 26.30
CA ARG A 461 7.17 -1.37 26.29
C ARG A 461 6.14 -1.60 25.19
N ALA A 462 5.32 -0.61 24.87
CA ALA A 462 4.39 -0.72 23.75
C ALA A 462 5.15 -0.80 22.41
N VAL A 463 6.21 -0.01 22.23
CA VAL A 463 7.09 -0.12 21.05
C VAL A 463 7.81 -1.47 21.00
N GLU A 464 8.24 -2.01 22.14
CA GLU A 464 8.84 -3.35 22.25
C GLU A 464 7.88 -4.43 21.75
N ALA A 465 6.63 -4.42 22.22
CA ALA A 465 5.61 -5.38 21.79
C ALA A 465 5.36 -5.30 20.28
N LEU A 466 5.28 -4.09 19.71
CA LEU A 466 5.14 -3.89 18.26
C LEU A 466 6.34 -4.46 17.48
N GLN A 467 7.54 -4.33 18.03
CA GLN A 467 8.75 -4.88 17.42
C GLN A 467 8.73 -6.42 17.45
N ASP A 468 8.35 -7.03 18.57
CA ASP A 468 8.25 -8.47 18.70
C ASP A 468 7.24 -9.07 17.71
N ASP A 469 6.06 -8.45 17.59
CA ASP A 469 5.01 -8.86 16.65
C ASP A 469 5.45 -8.69 15.18
N LEU A 470 6.18 -7.62 14.89
CA LEU A 470 6.74 -7.37 13.57
C LEU A 470 7.81 -8.42 13.21
N GLU A 471 8.74 -8.73 14.11
CA GLU A 471 9.79 -9.73 13.88
C GLU A 471 9.21 -11.11 13.55
N VAL A 472 8.07 -11.47 14.16
CA VAL A 472 7.33 -12.68 13.76
C VAL A 472 6.82 -12.55 12.32
N SER A 473 6.20 -11.43 11.97
CA SER A 473 5.62 -11.17 10.65
C SER A 473 6.64 -11.08 9.50
N LEU A 474 7.92 -10.85 9.82
CA LEU A 474 9.04 -10.81 8.86
C LEU A 474 9.62 -12.19 8.52
N ARG A 475 9.30 -13.24 9.29
CA ARG A 475 9.84 -14.59 9.07
C ARG A 475 9.42 -15.16 7.70
N PRO A 476 10.15 -16.15 7.16
CA PRO A 476 9.72 -16.84 5.94
C PRO A 476 8.26 -17.31 6.03
N GLU A 477 7.53 -17.20 4.93
CA GLU A 477 6.12 -17.61 4.80
C GLU A 477 5.09 -16.77 5.59
N GLN A 478 5.53 -15.70 6.26
CA GLN A 478 4.66 -14.75 6.95
C GLN A 478 4.25 -13.59 6.04
N PRO A 479 3.16 -12.84 6.37
CA PRO A 479 2.59 -11.85 5.48
C PRO A 479 3.57 -10.77 4.99
N LEU A 480 4.57 -10.37 5.80
CA LEU A 480 5.53 -9.32 5.43
C LEU A 480 6.87 -9.86 4.90
N SER A 481 6.99 -11.17 4.70
CA SER A 481 8.26 -11.82 4.31
C SER A 481 8.82 -11.35 2.96
N HIS A 482 7.98 -10.75 2.10
CA HIS A 482 8.33 -10.24 0.78
C HIS A 482 8.56 -8.72 0.75
N LEU A 483 8.40 -8.04 1.89
CA LEU A 483 8.54 -6.58 2.09
C LEU A 483 9.51 -6.23 3.22
N LEU A 484 10.56 -7.04 3.41
CA LEU A 484 11.50 -6.89 4.53
C LEU A 484 12.12 -5.48 4.60
N ASP A 485 12.41 -4.87 3.45
CA ASP A 485 13.01 -3.55 3.33
C ASP A 485 12.09 -2.44 3.84
N TRP A 486 10.81 -2.49 3.48
CA TRP A 486 9.77 -1.55 3.93
C TRP A 486 9.37 -1.83 5.38
N ALA A 487 9.05 -3.09 5.69
CA ALA A 487 8.54 -3.50 6.98
C ALA A 487 9.58 -3.31 8.10
N GLY A 488 10.88 -3.48 7.81
CA GLY A 488 11.95 -3.15 8.75
C GLY A 488 12.04 -1.68 9.16
N LYS A 489 11.30 -0.76 8.51
CA LYS A 489 11.19 0.66 8.89
C LYS A 489 9.90 0.99 9.64
N LEU A 490 9.00 0.03 9.80
CA LEU A 490 7.66 0.26 10.35
C LEU A 490 7.68 0.77 11.79
N VAL A 491 8.53 0.20 12.65
CA VAL A 491 8.64 0.66 14.06
C VAL A 491 9.13 2.11 14.12
N GLY A 492 10.12 2.45 13.29
CA GLY A 492 10.57 3.84 13.12
C GLY A 492 9.42 4.75 12.71
N HIS A 493 8.68 4.41 11.64
CA HIS A 493 7.50 5.18 11.22
C HIS A 493 6.45 5.32 12.32
N THR A 494 6.22 4.27 13.11
CA THR A 494 5.27 4.28 14.23
C THR A 494 5.70 5.30 15.29
N ALA A 495 6.98 5.30 15.67
CA ALA A 495 7.51 6.29 16.62
C ALA A 495 7.38 7.74 16.10
N ARG A 496 7.58 7.95 14.79
CA ARG A 496 7.39 9.27 14.16
C ARG A 496 5.94 9.72 14.21
N VAL A 497 5.01 8.84 13.84
CA VAL A 497 3.56 9.12 13.91
C VAL A 497 3.13 9.38 15.35
N ALA A 498 3.61 8.58 16.32
CA ALA A 498 3.33 8.78 17.74
C ALA A 498 3.78 10.16 18.24
N LEU A 499 4.97 10.61 17.82
CA LEU A 499 5.45 11.95 18.12
C LEU A 499 4.52 13.03 17.51
N LEU A 500 4.10 12.88 16.25
CA LEU A 500 3.21 13.86 15.62
C LEU A 500 1.85 13.97 16.33
N LEU A 501 1.25 12.83 16.71
CA LEU A 501 0.01 12.79 17.49
C LEU A 501 0.21 13.44 18.86
N HIS A 502 1.30 13.11 19.54
CA HIS A 502 1.65 13.68 20.84
C HIS A 502 1.80 15.21 20.79
N LEU A 503 2.47 15.75 19.76
CA LEU A 503 2.61 17.19 19.57
C LEU A 503 1.25 17.85 19.27
N ALA A 504 0.41 17.19 18.46
CA ALA A 504 -0.93 17.68 18.14
C ALA A 504 -1.89 17.72 19.34
N ASP A 505 -1.68 16.88 20.36
CA ASP A 505 -2.45 16.93 21.62
C ASP A 505 -1.99 18.06 22.55
N ARG A 506 -0.75 18.55 22.39
CA ARG A 506 -0.09 19.45 23.34
C ARG A 506 0.11 20.87 22.87
N VAL A 507 -0.47 21.25 21.74
CA VAL A 507 -0.39 22.61 21.16
C VAL A 507 -0.72 23.72 22.17
N GLY A 508 -1.57 23.45 23.16
CA GLY A 508 -1.93 24.41 24.20
C GLY A 508 -0.87 24.67 25.27
N SER A 509 0.06 23.74 25.49
CA SER A 509 0.99 23.74 26.63
C SER A 509 2.36 24.35 26.35
N ASP A 510 2.78 24.40 25.08
CA ASP A 510 4.11 24.83 24.64
C ASP A 510 5.29 24.10 25.34
N GLU A 511 5.02 22.97 26.01
CA GLU A 511 6.01 22.12 26.69
C GLU A 511 6.42 20.93 25.81
N TRP A 512 7.15 21.22 24.74
CA TRP A 512 7.48 20.24 23.68
C TRP A 512 8.41 19.10 24.10
N GLY A 513 9.09 19.22 25.26
CA GLY A 513 9.99 18.18 25.78
C GLY A 513 9.31 17.09 26.62
N ARG A 514 7.99 17.15 26.82
CA ARG A 514 7.28 16.16 27.64
C ARG A 514 7.35 14.77 27.02
N PRO A 515 7.63 13.71 27.80
CA PRO A 515 7.74 12.37 27.26
C PRO A 515 6.49 11.89 26.51
N VAL A 516 6.69 11.10 25.45
CA VAL A 516 5.59 10.49 24.71
C VAL A 516 4.96 9.36 25.54
N GLU A 517 3.64 9.45 25.69
CA GLU A 517 2.82 8.51 26.46
C GLU A 517 2.42 7.30 25.63
N GLN A 518 2.09 6.19 26.31
CA GLN A 518 1.68 4.94 25.66
C GLN A 518 0.49 5.13 24.70
N GLU A 519 -0.51 5.94 25.08
CA GLU A 519 -1.70 6.21 24.26
C GLU A 519 -1.37 6.81 22.88
N ALA A 520 -0.29 7.59 22.77
CA ALA A 520 0.15 8.12 21.48
C ALA A 520 0.81 7.03 20.62
N VAL A 521 1.51 6.08 21.24
CA VAL A 521 2.08 4.90 20.55
C VAL A 521 0.97 3.98 20.07
N ASP A 522 -0.03 3.69 20.89
CA ASP A 522 -1.14 2.80 20.55
C ASP A 522 -1.95 3.35 19.34
N ARG A 523 -2.30 4.64 19.36
CA ARG A 523 -2.97 5.30 18.23
C ARG A 523 -2.09 5.33 16.97
N ALA A 524 -0.77 5.52 17.13
CA ALA A 524 0.15 5.46 16.00
C ALA A 524 0.24 4.04 15.42
N ALA A 525 0.22 3.01 16.27
CA ALA A 525 0.21 1.61 15.85
C ALA A 525 -1.02 1.31 14.99
N GLU A 526 -2.20 1.77 15.38
CA GLU A 526 -3.42 1.66 14.56
C GLU A 526 -3.26 2.28 13.17
N ILE A 527 -2.72 3.50 13.09
CA ILE A 527 -2.46 4.19 11.82
C ILE A 527 -1.44 3.42 10.96
N THR A 528 -0.37 2.91 11.56
CA THR A 528 0.66 2.17 10.82
C THR A 528 0.22 0.76 10.41
N ALA A 529 -0.68 0.12 11.17
CA ALA A 529 -1.33 -1.13 10.78
C ALA A 529 -2.18 -0.94 9.51
N TYR A 530 -2.93 0.18 9.43
CA TYR A 530 -3.60 0.59 8.20
C TYR A 530 -2.61 0.72 7.03
N TYR A 531 -1.53 1.49 7.20
CA TYR A 531 -0.53 1.67 6.14
C TYR A 531 0.17 0.36 5.74
N THR A 532 0.29 -0.61 6.64
CA THR A 532 0.86 -1.94 6.37
C THR A 532 0.00 -2.72 5.38
N GLN A 533 -1.32 -2.74 5.56
CA GLN A 533 -2.24 -3.41 4.63
C GLN A 533 -2.24 -2.76 3.25
N HIS A 534 -2.18 -1.43 3.21
CA HIS A 534 -2.09 -0.72 1.94
C HIS A 534 -0.73 -0.86 1.26
N ALA A 535 0.37 -0.92 2.03
CA ALA A 535 1.69 -1.19 1.49
C ALA A 535 1.74 -2.58 0.83
N LEU A 536 1.19 -3.62 1.48
CA LEU A 536 1.03 -4.94 0.89
C LEU A 536 0.34 -4.88 -0.48
N ALA A 537 -0.81 -4.22 -0.56
CA ALA A 537 -1.53 -4.06 -1.83
C ALA A 537 -0.75 -3.26 -2.89
N VAL A 538 -0.03 -2.20 -2.48
CA VAL A 538 0.80 -1.41 -3.40
C VAL A 538 1.99 -2.21 -3.92
N PHE A 539 2.67 -2.98 -3.07
CA PHE A 539 3.80 -3.78 -3.52
C PHE A 539 3.38 -5.04 -4.29
N ASP A 540 2.21 -5.61 -4.00
CA ASP A 540 1.55 -6.60 -4.86
C ASP A 540 1.24 -5.99 -6.24
N LEU A 541 0.75 -4.75 -6.29
CA LEU A 541 0.48 -4.03 -7.53
C LEU A 541 1.78 -3.80 -8.34
N ILE A 542 2.83 -3.32 -7.68
CA ILE A 542 4.18 -3.09 -8.25
C ILE A 542 4.84 -4.40 -8.72
N GLY A 543 4.57 -5.52 -8.03
CA GLY A 543 5.10 -6.84 -8.36
C GLY A 543 4.25 -7.68 -9.32
N SER A 544 3.07 -7.19 -9.72
CA SER A 544 2.11 -7.97 -10.51
C SER A 544 2.56 -8.20 -11.96
N ASP A 545 2.45 -9.46 -12.43
CA ASP A 545 2.65 -9.82 -13.83
C ASP A 545 1.63 -9.06 -14.72
N PRO A 546 2.04 -8.44 -15.85
CA PRO A 546 1.14 -7.84 -16.85
C PRO A 546 -0.10 -8.67 -17.20
N ALA A 547 -0.02 -10.00 -17.14
CA ALA A 547 -1.16 -10.89 -17.33
C ALA A 547 -2.26 -10.73 -16.26
N THR A 548 -1.88 -10.53 -14.99
CA THR A 548 -2.79 -10.38 -13.85
C THR A 548 -3.52 -9.04 -13.90
N GLU A 549 -2.81 -7.97 -14.22
CA GLU A 549 -3.39 -6.64 -14.38
C GLU A 549 -4.37 -6.59 -15.57
N ALA A 550 -4.01 -7.23 -16.68
CA ALA A 550 -4.89 -7.38 -17.83
C ALA A 550 -6.14 -8.22 -17.49
N ALA A 551 -6.01 -9.26 -16.67
CA ALA A 551 -7.13 -10.09 -16.21
C ALA A 551 -8.11 -9.31 -15.33
N GLN A 552 -7.62 -8.49 -14.40
CA GLN A 552 -8.45 -7.61 -13.58
C GLN A 552 -9.21 -6.59 -14.42
N THR A 553 -8.56 -5.97 -15.41
CA THR A 553 -9.23 -5.02 -16.32
C THR A 553 -10.36 -5.68 -17.11
N ILE A 554 -10.14 -6.90 -17.62
CA ILE A 554 -11.17 -7.66 -18.32
C ILE A 554 -12.30 -8.06 -17.35
N LEU A 555 -11.97 -8.43 -16.11
CA LEU A 555 -12.96 -8.77 -15.08
C LEU A 555 -13.88 -7.59 -14.75
N GLU A 556 -13.32 -6.39 -14.55
CA GLU A 556 -14.11 -5.17 -14.33
C GLU A 556 -15.01 -4.85 -15.53
N TRP A 557 -14.51 -5.02 -16.75
CA TRP A 557 -15.30 -4.84 -17.96
C TRP A 557 -16.46 -5.84 -18.05
N LEU A 558 -16.25 -7.09 -17.64
CA LEU A 558 -17.30 -8.11 -17.55
C LEU A 558 -18.36 -7.80 -16.49
N ARG A 559 -17.96 -7.14 -15.38
CA ARG A 559 -18.85 -6.68 -14.29
C ARG A 559 -19.68 -5.45 -14.63
N ARG A 560 -19.47 -4.81 -15.79
CA ARG A 560 -20.25 -3.64 -16.22
C ARG A 560 -21.30 -4.04 -17.26
N PRO A 561 -22.56 -3.59 -17.15
CA PRO A 561 -23.54 -3.80 -18.21
C PRO A 561 -23.10 -3.10 -19.51
N LYS A 562 -23.58 -3.59 -20.65
CA LYS A 562 -23.40 -2.94 -21.96
C LYS A 562 -24.23 -1.65 -22.02
N THR A 563 -23.99 -0.83 -23.04
CA THR A 563 -24.69 0.45 -23.26
C THR A 563 -26.21 0.27 -23.42
N ASP A 564 -26.66 -0.92 -23.83
CA ASP A 564 -28.07 -1.30 -23.94
C ASP A 564 -28.67 -1.88 -22.64
N GLY A 565 -27.92 -1.85 -21.53
CA GLY A 565 -28.32 -2.39 -20.23
C GLY A 565 -28.15 -3.91 -20.09
N THR A 566 -27.74 -4.63 -21.14
CA THR A 566 -27.60 -6.09 -21.11
C THR A 566 -26.25 -6.55 -20.56
N TRP A 567 -26.20 -7.74 -19.97
CA TRP A 567 -24.98 -8.33 -19.42
C TRP A 567 -24.28 -9.24 -20.43
N ARG A 568 -22.95 -9.29 -20.37
CA ARG A 568 -22.17 -10.24 -21.18
C ARG A 568 -22.32 -11.63 -20.57
N THR A 569 -22.95 -12.53 -21.30
CA THR A 569 -23.14 -13.93 -20.88
C THR A 569 -22.09 -14.86 -21.49
N ALA A 570 -21.52 -14.45 -22.61
CA ALA A 570 -20.40 -15.06 -23.29
C ALA A 570 -19.58 -14.01 -24.05
N ILE A 571 -18.29 -14.26 -24.24
CA ILE A 571 -17.35 -13.41 -24.98
C ILE A 571 -16.44 -14.26 -25.88
N LYS A 572 -15.99 -13.72 -27.00
CA LYS A 572 -14.90 -14.27 -27.81
C LYS A 572 -13.59 -13.58 -27.44
N ARG A 573 -12.44 -14.21 -27.74
CA ARG A 573 -11.09 -13.62 -27.50
C ARG A 573 -10.97 -12.18 -27.99
N ARG A 574 -11.44 -11.89 -29.20
CA ARG A 574 -11.40 -10.55 -29.81
C ARG A 574 -12.26 -9.53 -29.07
N ASP A 575 -13.31 -9.97 -28.38
CA ASP A 575 -14.22 -9.06 -27.68
C ASP A 575 -13.53 -8.51 -26.42
N ALA A 576 -12.64 -9.28 -25.80
CA ALA A 576 -11.87 -8.86 -24.63
C ALA A 576 -10.88 -7.71 -24.94
N VAL A 577 -10.47 -7.54 -26.21
CA VAL A 577 -9.68 -6.38 -26.65
C VAL A 577 -10.46 -5.07 -26.43
N ALA A 578 -11.79 -5.11 -26.51
CA ALA A 578 -12.63 -3.94 -26.23
C ALA A 578 -12.73 -3.57 -24.74
N ALA A 579 -12.14 -4.37 -23.83
CA ALA A 579 -12.15 -4.08 -22.40
C ALA A 579 -11.36 -2.82 -22.05
N SER A 580 -10.33 -2.47 -22.82
CA SER A 580 -9.55 -1.25 -22.63
C SER A 580 -8.85 -0.82 -23.92
N ARG A 581 -8.70 0.50 -24.12
CA ARG A 581 -7.98 1.08 -25.28
C ARG A 581 -6.49 0.68 -25.32
N ARG A 582 -5.95 0.15 -24.22
CA ARG A 582 -4.58 -0.38 -24.14
C ARG A 582 -4.40 -1.69 -24.90
N PHE A 583 -5.47 -2.48 -25.02
CA PHE A 583 -5.44 -3.73 -25.77
C PHE A 583 -5.65 -3.40 -27.25
N ARG A 584 -4.62 -3.66 -28.06
CA ARG A 584 -4.61 -3.48 -29.52
C ARG A 584 -4.69 -4.80 -30.27
N THR A 585 -4.24 -5.89 -29.65
CA THR A 585 -4.21 -7.22 -30.27
C THR A 585 -4.74 -8.30 -29.32
N VAL A 586 -5.19 -9.42 -29.90
CA VAL A 586 -5.67 -10.58 -29.13
C VAL A 586 -4.56 -11.19 -28.27
N ALA A 587 -3.31 -11.16 -28.76
CA ALA A 587 -2.15 -11.67 -28.02
C ALA A 587 -1.95 -10.97 -26.65
N GLN A 588 -2.38 -9.72 -26.51
CA GLN A 588 -2.25 -8.96 -25.26
C GLN A 588 -3.28 -9.37 -24.20
N VAL A 589 -4.40 -9.98 -24.60
CA VAL A 589 -5.47 -10.40 -23.69
C VAL A 589 -5.49 -11.92 -23.47
N GLU A 590 -4.74 -12.68 -24.26
CA GLU A 590 -4.69 -14.15 -24.18
C GLU A 590 -4.22 -14.65 -22.79
N PRO A 591 -3.12 -14.15 -22.20
CA PRO A 591 -2.67 -14.61 -20.88
C PRO A 591 -3.70 -14.27 -19.78
N ALA A 592 -4.36 -13.12 -19.91
CA ALA A 592 -5.38 -12.66 -18.99
C ALA A 592 -6.67 -13.48 -19.05
N LEU A 593 -7.11 -13.89 -20.26
CA LEU A 593 -8.25 -14.77 -20.45
C LEU A 593 -7.97 -16.17 -19.88
N ALA A 594 -6.75 -16.70 -20.06
CA ALA A 594 -6.33 -17.96 -19.48
C ALA A 594 -6.35 -17.92 -17.94
N LEU A 595 -5.92 -16.79 -17.35
CA LEU A 595 -5.95 -16.57 -15.91
C LEU A 595 -7.39 -16.47 -15.38
N LEU A 596 -8.28 -15.76 -16.07
CA LEU A 596 -9.70 -15.67 -15.70
C LEU A 596 -10.40 -17.03 -15.77
N GLU A 597 -10.02 -17.87 -16.74
CA GLU A 597 -10.52 -19.22 -16.85
C GLU A 597 -10.01 -20.12 -15.71
N SER A 598 -8.72 -20.06 -15.37
CA SER A 598 -8.17 -20.86 -14.26
C SER A 598 -8.73 -20.46 -12.89
N HIS A 599 -9.12 -19.20 -12.73
CA HIS A 599 -9.80 -18.67 -11.53
C HIS A 599 -11.33 -18.87 -11.54
N GLY A 600 -11.88 -19.51 -12.58
CA GLY A 600 -13.31 -19.86 -12.63
C GLY A 600 -14.25 -18.73 -13.03
N TYR A 601 -13.75 -17.55 -13.39
CA TYR A 601 -14.57 -16.43 -13.89
C TYR A 601 -15.07 -16.65 -15.33
N LEU A 602 -14.30 -17.41 -16.12
CA LEU A 602 -14.63 -17.78 -17.49
C LEU A 602 -14.60 -19.31 -17.66
N ARG A 603 -15.35 -19.82 -18.63
CA ARG A 603 -15.31 -21.24 -19.03
C ARG A 603 -15.26 -21.32 -20.55
N ALA A 604 -14.20 -21.86 -21.13
CA ALA A 604 -14.12 -22.04 -22.58
C ALA A 604 -15.12 -23.10 -23.05
N GLU A 605 -15.96 -22.72 -24.00
CA GLU A 605 -16.74 -23.63 -24.81
C GLU A 605 -16.04 -23.78 -26.16
N THR A 606 -15.50 -24.97 -26.39
CA THR A 606 -15.04 -25.39 -27.71
C THR A 606 -16.16 -26.19 -28.35
N PRO A 607 -16.77 -25.72 -29.46
CA PRO A 607 -17.81 -26.51 -30.11
C PRO A 607 -17.21 -27.84 -30.62
N PRO A 608 -17.99 -28.94 -30.63
CA PRO A 608 -17.52 -30.21 -31.17
C PRO A 608 -17.07 -30.02 -32.62
N ARG A 609 -15.91 -30.60 -32.99
CA ARG A 609 -15.38 -30.55 -34.36
C ARG A 609 -16.37 -31.26 -35.30
N THR A 610 -17.28 -30.52 -35.91
CA THR A 610 -18.05 -31.02 -37.06
C THR A 610 -17.10 -31.07 -38.24
N GLY A 611 -16.84 -32.27 -38.75
CA GLY A 611 -15.83 -32.52 -39.77
C GLY A 611 -16.05 -31.75 -41.07
N ARG A 612 -15.13 -30.83 -41.39
CA ARG A 612 -14.45 -30.67 -42.69
C ARG A 612 -13.37 -29.60 -42.51
N ALA A 613 -12.25 -29.77 -43.20
CA ALA A 613 -11.10 -28.88 -43.10
C ALA A 613 -11.49 -27.42 -43.43
N GLY A 614 -11.55 -26.59 -42.40
CA GLY A 614 -11.79 -25.16 -42.47
C GLY A 614 -11.61 -24.57 -41.07
N HIS A 615 -10.87 -23.45 -40.99
CA HIS A 615 -10.41 -22.66 -39.84
C HIS A 615 -10.65 -23.15 -38.40
N PRO A 616 -9.64 -23.06 -37.50
CA PRO A 616 -9.78 -23.47 -36.10
C PRO A 616 -11.01 -22.82 -35.46
N ALA A 617 -11.84 -23.65 -34.81
CA ALA A 617 -13.09 -23.22 -34.20
C ALA A 617 -12.83 -22.07 -33.22
N THR A 618 -13.61 -20.99 -33.33
CA THR A 618 -13.45 -19.82 -32.47
C THR A 618 -13.87 -20.15 -31.05
N THR A 619 -12.90 -20.28 -30.14
CA THR A 619 -13.17 -20.48 -28.70
C THR A 619 -14.02 -19.33 -28.18
N THR A 620 -15.16 -19.67 -27.60
CA THR A 620 -16.08 -18.73 -26.94
C THR A 620 -16.02 -19.02 -25.45
N TYR A 621 -15.88 -18.00 -24.62
CA TYR A 621 -15.87 -18.12 -23.17
C TYR A 621 -17.24 -17.76 -22.63
N ARG A 622 -17.88 -18.65 -21.87
CA ARG A 622 -19.01 -18.26 -21.02
C ARG A 622 -18.49 -17.44 -19.84
N VAL A 623 -19.32 -16.54 -19.34
CA VAL A 623 -19.03 -15.66 -18.19
C VAL A 623 -19.78 -16.14 -16.95
N HIS A 624 -19.09 -16.19 -15.80
CA HIS A 624 -19.68 -16.66 -14.55
C HIS A 624 -20.95 -15.85 -14.17
N PRO A 625 -22.07 -16.50 -13.78
CA PRO A 625 -23.32 -15.81 -13.42
C PRO A 625 -23.18 -14.80 -12.27
N SER A 626 -22.39 -15.09 -11.24
CA SER A 626 -22.19 -14.20 -10.07
C SER A 626 -21.58 -12.83 -10.42
N LEU A 627 -20.96 -12.67 -11.59
CA LEU A 627 -20.51 -11.37 -12.09
C LEU A 627 -21.66 -10.40 -12.43
N ARG A 628 -22.91 -10.88 -12.44
CA ARG A 628 -24.13 -10.08 -12.62
C ARG A 628 -24.75 -9.64 -11.29
N GLU A 629 -24.45 -10.35 -10.19
CA GLU A 629 -25.18 -10.25 -8.92
C GLU A 629 -24.45 -9.39 -7.86
N GLY A 630 -23.17 -9.09 -8.07
CA GLY A 630 -22.29 -8.39 -7.13
C GLY A 630 -22.63 -6.91 -6.80
N SER A 631 -23.78 -6.38 -7.20
CA SER A 631 -24.25 -5.04 -6.81
C SER A 631 -25.28 -5.04 -5.66
N THR A 632 -25.66 -6.20 -5.12
CA THR A 632 -26.76 -6.29 -4.13
C THR A 632 -26.35 -6.64 -2.70
N HIS A 633 -25.09 -7.06 -2.44
CA HIS A 633 -24.64 -7.49 -1.10
C HIS A 633 -23.57 -6.61 -0.43
N ALA A 634 -23.31 -5.41 -0.94
CA ALA A 634 -22.65 -4.34 -0.20
C ALA A 634 -23.62 -3.16 -0.09
N ARG A 635 -24.43 -3.16 0.97
CA ARG A 635 -25.22 -1.99 1.40
C ARG A 635 -24.63 -1.43 2.67
#